data_AF-A0A8J4DCG2-F1
#
_entry.id   AF-A0A8J4DCG2-F1
#
_cell.length_a   1.000
_cell.length_b   1.000
_cell.length_c   1.000
_cell.angle_alpha   90.00
_cell.angle_beta   90.00
_cell.angle_gamma   90.00
#
_symmetry.space_group_name_H-M   'P 1'
#
loop_
_entity.id
_entity.type
_entity.pdbx_description
1 polymer ?
#
loop_
_entity_poly.entity_id
_entity_poly.type
_entity_poly.pdbx_seq_one_letter_code
_entity_poly.pdbx_strand_id
1 'polypeptide(L)'
;MGREADGVSQEMLNAAHKRVCLPMYGFNDSLNLSVATAMMLHHLFLCCPAARGDLPPERKRALRVEWYSRLARTDAQRTEFLSRVDNPPPPFSDVRRPDAHRTSWVPPKIARKEQEQAASLVEQRQALREEAATGQQQQEED
;
A
#
# COMPACT_ATOMS: atom_id res chain seq x y z
N MET A 1 20.13 7.70 1.73
CA MET A 1 19.68 6.47 2.42
C MET A 1 20.68 5.36 2.12
N GLY A 2 20.92 4.44 3.04
CA GLY A 2 21.91 3.39 2.93
C GLY A 2 21.37 2.05 2.40
N ARG A 3 22.15 0.98 2.51
CA ARG A 3 21.68 -0.40 2.30
C ARG A 3 20.91 -0.90 3.53
N GLU A 4 20.03 -1.90 3.33
CA GLU A 4 19.23 -2.47 4.42
C GLU A 4 20.11 -3.08 5.52
N ALA A 5 21.15 -3.84 5.15
CA ALA A 5 22.00 -4.54 6.11
C ALA A 5 23.00 -3.62 6.82
N ASP A 6 23.66 -2.73 6.07
CA ASP A 6 24.85 -2.01 6.55
C ASP A 6 24.64 -0.50 6.70
N GLY A 7 23.44 0.01 6.37
CA GLY A 7 23.18 1.44 6.39
C GLY A 7 24.04 2.21 5.37
N VAL A 8 24.40 3.46 5.71
CA VAL A 8 25.16 4.37 4.85
C VAL A 8 26.65 4.13 4.98
N SER A 9 27.38 4.17 3.87
CA SER A 9 28.84 3.96 3.88
C SER A 9 29.58 5.14 4.53
N GLN A 10 30.81 4.91 4.96
CA GLN A 10 31.66 5.97 5.51
C GLN A 10 31.95 7.08 4.50
N GLU A 11 32.08 6.72 3.22
CA GLU A 11 32.23 7.70 2.12
C GLU A 11 31.03 8.65 2.05
N MET A 12 29.80 8.11 2.10
CA MET A 12 28.58 8.92 2.11
C MET A 12 28.51 9.81 3.35
N LEU A 13 28.91 9.30 4.51
CA LEU A 13 28.92 10.06 5.76
C LEU A 13 29.94 11.21 5.74
N ASN A 14 31.07 11.01 5.07
CA ASN A 14 32.12 12.03 4.93
C ASN A 14 31.73 13.10 3.90
N ALA A 15 31.03 12.71 2.84
CA ALA A 15 30.52 13.65 1.82
C ALA A 15 29.30 14.47 2.28
N ALA A 16 28.60 14.03 3.35
CA ALA A 16 27.38 14.67 3.81
C ALA A 16 27.65 15.91 4.70
N HIS A 17 27.07 17.04 4.32
CA HIS A 17 27.11 18.27 5.13
C HIS A 17 26.38 18.14 6.48
N LYS A 18 25.31 17.33 6.50
CA LYS A 18 24.48 17.11 7.68
C LYS A 18 24.07 15.65 7.75
N ARG A 19 23.87 15.18 8.98
CA ARG A 19 23.39 13.83 9.30
C ARG A 19 22.12 13.97 10.13
N VAL A 20 21.13 13.16 9.81
CA VAL A 20 19.84 13.14 10.51
C VAL A 20 19.55 11.72 10.95
N CYS A 21 18.99 11.56 12.14
CA CYS A 21 18.58 10.29 12.70
C CYS A 21 17.11 10.36 13.12
N LEU A 22 16.43 9.21 13.07
CA LEU A 22 15.11 9.06 13.66
C LEU A 22 15.31 8.63 15.12
N PRO A 23 14.67 9.29 16.09
CA PRO A 23 14.72 8.86 17.49
C PRO A 23 14.13 7.44 17.61
N MET A 24 14.91 6.54 18.20
CA MET A 24 14.50 5.17 18.49
C MET A 24 14.37 4.99 19.99
N TYR A 25 13.28 4.37 20.43
CA TYR A 25 13.05 4.02 21.83
C TYR A 25 12.74 2.52 21.91
N GLY A 26 13.43 1.81 22.80
CA GLY A 26 13.29 0.37 22.97
C GLY A 26 14.51 -0.41 22.48
N PHE A 27 14.33 -1.70 22.21
CA PHE A 27 15.42 -2.63 21.86
C PHE A 27 15.83 -2.60 20.39
N ASN A 28 15.06 -1.95 19.52
CA ASN A 28 15.37 -1.89 18.10
C ASN A 28 16.33 -0.74 17.80
N ASP A 29 17.45 -1.06 17.16
CA ASP A 29 18.48 -0.09 16.77
C ASP A 29 18.16 0.65 15.47
N SER A 30 17.21 0.15 14.66
CA SER A 30 16.83 0.76 13.39
C SER A 30 15.40 0.44 12.96
N LEU A 31 14.91 1.23 12.00
CA LEU A 31 13.71 0.95 11.24
C LEU A 31 14.09 0.35 9.89
N ASN A 32 13.17 -0.41 9.30
CA ASN A 32 13.27 -0.82 7.90
C ASN A 32 13.54 0.41 7.00
N LEU A 33 14.42 0.25 6.00
CA LEU A 33 14.87 1.35 5.16
C LEU A 33 13.71 2.10 4.50
N SER A 34 12.70 1.39 4.02
CA SER A 34 11.53 2.01 3.37
C SER A 34 10.70 2.83 4.35
N VAL A 35 10.54 2.35 5.59
CA VAL A 35 9.82 3.04 6.66
C VAL A 35 10.58 4.30 7.08
N ALA A 36 11.88 4.18 7.33
CA ALA A 36 12.73 5.33 7.68
C ALA A 36 12.69 6.41 6.57
N THR A 37 12.73 5.99 5.30
CA THR A 37 12.63 6.89 4.15
C THR A 37 11.29 7.59 4.08
N ALA A 38 10.19 6.86 4.27
CA ALA A 38 8.86 7.44 4.26
C ALA A 38 8.68 8.46 5.39
N MET A 39 9.11 8.15 6.61
CA MET A 39 9.03 9.07 7.75
C MET A 39 9.84 10.34 7.53
N MET A 40 11.06 10.21 7.01
CA MET A 40 11.91 11.36 6.71
C MET A 40 11.31 12.27 5.62
N LEU A 41 10.82 11.70 4.51
CA LEU A 41 10.18 12.47 3.45
C LEU A 41 8.89 13.13 3.92
N HIS A 42 8.09 12.41 4.70
CA HIS A 42 6.87 12.97 5.29
C HIS A 42 7.18 14.17 6.17
N HIS A 43 8.15 14.04 7.08
CA HIS A 43 8.56 15.13 7.95
C HIS A 43 9.14 16.32 7.17
N LEU A 44 9.93 16.06 6.13
CA LEU A 44 10.45 17.09 5.23
C LEU A 44 9.33 17.90 4.58
N PHE A 45 8.24 17.25 4.15
CA PHE A 45 7.08 17.95 3.59
C PHE A 45 6.20 18.67 4.61
N LEU A 46 6.28 18.32 5.90
CA LEU A 46 5.65 19.09 6.98
C LEU A 46 6.43 20.37 7.25
N CYS A 47 7.76 20.28 7.32
CA CYS A 47 8.62 21.43 7.59
C CYS A 47 8.80 22.35 6.38
N CYS A 48 8.79 21.80 5.17
CA CYS A 48 8.95 22.55 3.93
C CYS A 48 7.86 22.14 2.91
N PRO A 49 6.67 22.73 2.99
CA PRO A 49 5.60 22.48 2.02
C PRO A 49 6.01 22.84 0.58
N ALA A 50 6.86 23.85 0.41
CA ALA A 50 7.39 24.28 -0.89
C ALA A 50 8.29 23.23 -1.56
N ALA A 51 8.83 22.26 -0.81
CA ALA A 51 9.56 21.13 -1.38
C ALA A 51 8.65 20.20 -2.21
N ARG A 52 7.32 20.37 -2.12
CA ARG A 52 6.36 19.64 -2.95
C ARG A 52 6.35 20.19 -4.37
N GLY A 53 7.24 19.65 -5.20
CA GLY A 53 7.18 19.67 -6.66
C GLY A 53 6.93 21.04 -7.30
N ASP A 54 8.00 21.68 -7.77
CA ASP A 54 7.93 22.98 -8.47
C ASP A 54 8.44 22.86 -9.91
N LEU A 55 8.04 21.80 -10.62
CA LEU A 55 8.54 21.58 -11.97
C LEU A 55 7.79 22.48 -12.97
N PRO A 56 8.50 23.28 -13.81
CA PRO A 56 7.86 24.13 -14.81
C PRO A 56 7.02 23.33 -15.82
N PRO A 57 5.95 23.92 -16.39
CA PRO A 57 5.07 23.24 -17.35
C PRO A 57 5.83 22.62 -18.53
N GLU A 58 6.80 23.35 -19.08
CA GLU A 58 7.63 22.87 -20.20
C GLU A 58 8.44 21.63 -19.84
N ARG A 59 9.04 21.62 -18.65
CA ARG A 59 9.82 20.48 -18.18
C ARG A 59 8.93 19.29 -17.83
N LYS A 60 7.73 19.53 -17.28
CA LYS A 60 6.70 18.50 -17.09
C LYS A 60 6.29 17.88 -18.43
N ARG A 61 6.09 18.70 -19.47
CA ARG A 61 5.74 18.25 -20.83
C ARG A 61 6.85 17.38 -21.44
N ALA A 62 8.10 17.84 -21.37
CA ALA A 62 9.25 17.08 -21.85
C ALA A 62 9.39 15.71 -21.17
N LEU A 63 9.23 15.66 -19.84
CA LEU A 63 9.22 14.40 -19.10
C LEU A 63 8.06 13.50 -19.52
N ARG A 64 6.85 14.03 -19.75
CA ARG A 64 5.74 13.21 -20.23
C ARG A 64 6.05 12.55 -21.58
N VAL A 65 6.62 13.30 -22.53
CA VAL A 65 7.04 12.74 -23.83
C VAL A 65 8.04 11.59 -23.65
N GLU A 66 9.06 11.79 -22.81
CA GLU A 66 10.07 10.77 -22.53
C GLU A 66 9.44 9.53 -21.89
N TRP A 67 8.70 9.70 -20.79
CA TRP A 67 8.16 8.61 -20.00
C TRP A 67 7.06 7.85 -20.73
N TYR A 68 6.17 8.52 -21.45
CA TYR A 68 5.16 7.86 -22.27
C TYR A 68 5.79 6.99 -23.35
N SER A 69 6.88 7.46 -23.96
CA SER A 69 7.62 6.69 -24.96
C SER A 69 8.32 5.46 -24.37
N ARG A 70 8.76 5.54 -23.10
CA ARG A 70 9.44 4.45 -22.36
C ARG A 70 8.46 3.44 -21.73
N LEU A 71 7.26 3.89 -21.33
CA LEU A 71 6.23 3.05 -20.71
C LEU A 71 5.44 2.24 -21.73
N ALA A 72 5.28 2.76 -22.96
CA ALA A 72 4.61 2.06 -24.04
C ALA A 72 5.37 0.79 -24.43
N ARG A 73 4.65 -0.34 -24.46
CA ARG A 73 5.20 -1.63 -24.90
C ARG A 73 4.84 -1.96 -26.34
N THR A 74 3.87 -1.25 -26.92
CA THR A 74 3.41 -1.41 -28.31
C THR A 74 3.26 -0.04 -28.98
N ASP A 75 3.27 -0.01 -30.32
CA ASP A 75 3.09 1.23 -31.08
C ASP A 75 1.71 1.86 -30.88
N ALA A 76 0.68 1.02 -30.68
CA ALA A 76 -0.66 1.48 -30.33
C ALA A 76 -0.66 2.22 -28.98
N GLN A 77 -0.03 1.65 -27.95
CA GLN A 77 0.11 2.30 -26.64
C GLN A 77 0.94 3.57 -26.71
N ARG A 78 2.01 3.59 -27.52
CA ARG A 78 2.85 4.77 -27.72
C ARG A 78 2.03 5.91 -28.31
N THR A 79 1.26 5.63 -29.35
CA THR A 79 0.38 6.62 -30.00
C THR A 79 -0.67 7.15 -29.00
N GLU A 80 -1.30 6.24 -28.25
CA GLU A 80 -2.27 6.58 -27.21
C GLU A 80 -1.65 7.49 -26.14
N PHE A 81 -0.50 7.12 -25.57
CA PHE A 81 0.11 7.89 -24.50
C PHE A 81 0.59 9.25 -24.99
N LEU A 82 1.21 9.33 -26.17
CA LEU A 82 1.70 10.59 -26.75
C LEU A 82 0.56 11.57 -27.04
N SER A 83 -0.64 11.09 -27.41
CA SER A 83 -1.83 11.95 -27.57
C SER A 83 -2.25 12.67 -26.28
N ARG A 84 -1.83 12.16 -25.10
CA ARG A 84 -2.17 12.71 -23.78
C ARG A 84 -1.11 13.64 -23.20
N VAL A 85 -0.10 14.03 -23.98
CA VAL A 85 1.00 14.88 -23.50
C VAL A 85 0.51 16.25 -23.04
N ASP A 86 -0.43 16.85 -23.77
CA ASP A 86 -0.93 18.19 -23.46
C ASP A 86 -2.17 18.16 -22.54
N ASN A 87 -2.89 17.04 -22.51
CA ASN A 87 -4.02 16.81 -21.61
C ASN A 87 -3.84 15.48 -20.84
N PRO A 88 -2.99 15.43 -19.80
CA PRO A 88 -2.74 14.22 -19.04
C PRO A 88 -3.96 13.84 -18.19
N PRO A 89 -4.16 12.54 -17.90
CA PRO A 89 -5.18 12.12 -16.94
C PRO A 89 -4.92 12.76 -15.57
N PRO A 90 -5.98 13.04 -14.79
CA PRO A 90 -5.82 13.57 -13.44
C PRO A 90 -5.04 12.58 -12.58
N PRO A 91 -4.25 13.07 -11.60
CA PRO A 91 -3.56 12.20 -10.65
C PRO A 91 -4.59 11.37 -9.87
N PHE A 92 -4.18 10.16 -9.46
CA PHE A 92 -5.01 9.33 -8.60
C PHE A 92 -5.33 10.06 -7.29
N SER A 93 -6.61 10.11 -6.95
CA SER A 93 -7.11 10.71 -5.70
C SER A 93 -6.72 9.88 -4.47
N ASP A 94 -6.71 8.56 -4.60
CA ASP A 94 -6.26 7.63 -3.58
C ASP A 94 -5.08 6.80 -4.12
N VAL A 95 -3.94 6.93 -3.46
CA VAL A 95 -2.72 6.16 -3.77
C VAL A 95 -2.72 4.78 -3.13
N ARG A 96 -3.72 4.46 -2.29
CA ARG A 96 -3.87 3.14 -1.70
C ARG A 96 -4.30 2.14 -2.77
N ARG A 97 -3.88 0.89 -2.56
CA ARG A 97 -4.33 -0.23 -3.39
C ARG A 97 -5.86 -0.33 -3.30
N PRO A 98 -6.59 -0.57 -4.40
CA PRO A 98 -8.05 -0.77 -4.35
C PRO A 98 -8.42 -1.87 -3.35
N ASP A 99 -9.55 -1.73 -2.66
CA ASP A 99 -9.94 -2.64 -1.56
C ASP A 99 -10.02 -4.11 -2.01
N ALA A 100 -10.43 -4.37 -3.26
CA ALA A 100 -10.41 -5.72 -3.85
C ALA A 100 -9.03 -6.41 -3.83
N HIS A 101 -7.97 -5.62 -3.72
CA HIS A 101 -6.59 -6.06 -3.70
C HIS A 101 -5.94 -5.91 -2.32
N ARG A 102 -6.67 -5.42 -1.30
CA ARG A 102 -6.19 -5.31 0.08
C ARG A 102 -6.48 -6.55 0.91
N THR A 103 -6.81 -7.66 0.25
CA THR A 103 -6.96 -8.95 0.89
C THR A 103 -5.59 -9.53 1.19
N SER A 104 -5.44 -10.11 2.38
CA SER A 104 -4.29 -10.98 2.67
C SER A 104 -4.29 -12.10 1.65
N TRP A 105 -3.13 -12.39 1.06
CA TRP A 105 -3.02 -13.56 0.21
C TRP A 105 -3.20 -14.80 1.09
N VAL A 106 -4.30 -15.52 0.87
CA VAL A 106 -4.58 -16.80 1.54
C VAL A 106 -4.31 -17.92 0.53
N PRO A 107 -3.42 -18.89 0.83
CA PRO A 107 -3.24 -20.05 -0.01
C PRO A 107 -4.59 -20.76 -0.27
N PRO A 108 -4.86 -21.27 -1.49
CA PRO A 108 -6.15 -21.87 -1.83
C PRO A 108 -6.61 -22.98 -0.89
N LYS A 109 -5.67 -23.77 -0.34
CA LYS A 109 -5.94 -24.82 0.64
C LYS A 109 -6.48 -24.27 1.96
N ILE A 110 -5.95 -23.13 2.42
CA ILE A 110 -6.37 -22.49 3.66
C ILE A 110 -7.74 -21.84 3.45
N ALA A 111 -7.93 -21.13 2.33
CA ALA A 111 -9.20 -20.51 1.99
C ALA A 111 -10.36 -21.53 1.93
N ARG A 112 -10.11 -22.71 1.35
CA ARG A 112 -11.10 -23.79 1.30
C ARG A 112 -11.44 -24.32 2.70
N LYS A 113 -10.44 -24.54 3.54
CA LYS A 113 -10.65 -25.02 4.92
C LYS A 113 -11.42 -24.00 5.76
N GLU A 114 -11.14 -22.71 5.62
CA GLU A 114 -11.87 -21.63 6.29
C GLU A 114 -13.34 -21.59 5.86
N GLN A 115 -13.63 -21.80 4.56
CA GLN A 115 -15.00 -21.88 4.06
C GLN A 115 -15.77 -23.10 4.60
N GLU A 116 -15.14 -24.27 4.63
CA GLU A 116 -15.73 -25.50 5.18
C GLU A 116 -16.03 -25.36 6.69
N GLN A 117 -15.11 -24.75 7.44
CA GLN A 117 -15.30 -24.45 8.87
C GLN A 117 -16.41 -23.42 9.09
N ALA A 118 -16.47 -22.36 8.28
CA ALA A 118 -17.53 -21.36 8.37
C ALA A 118 -18.91 -21.96 8.06
N ALA A 119 -19.02 -22.82 7.04
CA ALA A 119 -20.27 -23.53 6.71
C ALA A 119 -20.72 -24.43 7.87
N SER A 120 -19.80 -25.24 8.42
CA SER A 120 -20.11 -26.11 9.56
C SER A 120 -20.54 -25.32 10.80
N LEU A 121 -19.92 -24.17 11.09
CA LEU A 121 -20.34 -23.30 12.19
C LEU A 121 -21.71 -22.67 11.97
N VAL A 122 -22.07 -22.36 10.72
CA VAL A 122 -23.42 -21.86 10.38
C VAL A 122 -24.46 -22.96 10.61
N GLU A 123 -24.19 -24.18 10.15
CA GLU A 123 -25.05 -25.34 10.36
C GLU A 123 -25.25 -25.64 11.85
N GLN A 124 -24.16 -25.67 12.64
CA GLN A 124 -24.23 -25.86 14.09
C GLN A 124 -25.06 -24.76 14.79
N ARG A 125 -24.92 -23.50 14.35
CA ARG A 125 -25.72 -22.39 14.88
C ARG A 125 -27.19 -22.48 14.51
N GLN A 126 -27.51 -23.02 13.33
CA GLN A 126 -28.89 -23.25 12.92
C GLN A 126 -29.52 -24.39 13.73
N ALA A 127 -28.82 -25.51 13.89
CA ALA A 127 -29.28 -26.63 14.72
C ALA A 127 -29.55 -26.21 16.17
N LEU A 128 -28.62 -25.46 16.79
CA LEU A 128 -28.82 -24.94 18.15
C LEU A 128 -30.01 -23.97 18.26
N ARG A 129 -30.33 -23.21 17.21
CA ARG A 129 -31.51 -22.33 17.18
C ARG A 129 -32.81 -23.12 17.04
N GLU A 130 -32.81 -24.19 16.25
CA GLU A 130 -33.97 -25.07 16.07
C GLU A 130 -34.25 -25.87 17.35
N GLU A 131 -33.22 -26.42 17.99
CA GLU A 131 -33.36 -27.10 19.30
C GLU A 131 -33.90 -26.16 20.38
N ALA A 132 -33.42 -24.92 20.44
CA ALA A 132 -33.93 -23.91 21.37
C ALA A 132 -35.39 -23.53 21.09
N ALA A 133 -35.82 -23.49 19.82
CA ALA A 133 -37.21 -23.21 19.45
C ALA A 133 -38.15 -24.38 19.77
N THR A 134 -37.68 -25.63 19.61
CA THR A 134 -38.48 -26.83 19.88
C THR A 134 -38.65 -27.08 21.38
N GLY A 135 -37.62 -26.78 22.19
CA GLY A 135 -37.69 -26.88 23.65
C GLY A 135 -38.60 -25.84 24.33
N GLN A 136 -38.84 -24.69 23.69
CA GLN A 136 -39.80 -23.69 24.19
C GLN A 136 -41.26 -24.10 23.95
N GLN A 137 -41.56 -24.83 22.87
CA GLN A 137 -42.92 -25.32 22.59
C GLN A 137 -43.36 -26.44 23.54
N GLN A 138 -42.42 -27.27 24.02
CA GLN A 138 -42.72 -28.34 24.97
C GLN A 138 -42.89 -27.86 26.43
N GLN A 139 -42.46 -26.63 26.76
CA GLN A 139 -42.68 -26.04 28.09
C GLN A 139 -43.99 -25.22 28.20
N GLU A 140 -44.67 -24.93 27.09
CA GLU A 140 -45.97 -24.24 27.07
C GLU A 140 -47.18 -25.19 26.98
N GLU A 141 -46.97 -26.50 26.76
CA GLU A 141 -48.05 -27.51 26.67
C GLU A 141 -48.25 -28.38 27.94
N ASP A 142 -47.46 -28.20 29.01
CA ASP A 142 -47.62 -28.88 30.32
C ASP A 142 -48.25 -27.96 31.40
#